data_AF-A0A1C4WE80-F1
#
_entry.id   AF-A0A1C4WE80-F1
#
_cell.length_a   1.000
_cell.length_b   1.000
_cell.length_c   1.000
_cell.angle_alpha   90.00
_cell.angle_beta   90.00
_cell.angle_gamma   90.00
#
_symmetry.space_group_name_H-M   'P 1'
#
loop_
_entity.id
_entity.type
_entity.pdbx_description
1 polymer ?
#
loop_
_entity_poly.entity_id
_entity_poly.type
_entity_poly.pdbx_seq_one_letter_code
_entity_poly.pdbx_strand_id
1 'polypeptide(L)'
;MRKRTRVVLGLVTAVALAAPVAVAGVHLTHRRDEDGYLAYLKEYGDPHSDAPVPVLPPAADLLAEGDAACDWMREQPYALWRTAPRYHFIAVYERYLQRVSGRPPRWGTGLPDINMVVAGAWAYLCPADWELRQPRRRPFAPEPD
;
A
#
# COMPACT_ATOMS: atom_id res chain seq x y z
N MET A 1 16.42 -20.83 -39.68
CA MET A 1 16.75 -19.80 -38.67
C MET A 1 15.59 -18.83 -38.38
N ARG A 2 14.92 -18.22 -39.38
CA ARG A 2 13.82 -17.24 -39.19
C ARG A 2 12.69 -17.63 -38.21
N LYS A 3 12.23 -18.89 -38.18
CA LYS A 3 11.17 -19.35 -37.25
C LYS A 3 11.62 -19.34 -35.78
N ARG A 4 12.85 -19.79 -35.48
CA ARG A 4 13.39 -19.79 -34.12
C ARG A 4 13.56 -18.36 -33.60
N THR A 5 14.01 -17.43 -34.43
CA THR A 5 14.17 -16.02 -34.04
C THR A 5 12.81 -15.36 -33.72
N ARG A 6 11.75 -15.67 -34.46
CA ARG A 6 10.39 -15.18 -34.17
C ARG A 6 9.80 -15.75 -32.87
N VAL A 7 10.05 -17.03 -32.59
CA VAL A 7 9.60 -17.66 -31.33
C VAL A 7 10.34 -17.08 -30.14
N VAL A 8 11.66 -16.90 -30.24
CA VAL A 8 12.46 -16.27 -29.18
C VAL A 8 12.02 -14.83 -28.97
N LEU A 9 11.83 -14.06 -30.05
CA LEU A 9 11.35 -12.68 -29.95
C LEU A 9 9.96 -12.63 -29.29
N GLY A 10 9.02 -13.48 -29.72
CA GLY A 10 7.69 -13.57 -29.12
C GLY A 10 7.72 -13.94 -27.64
N LEU A 11 8.62 -14.86 -27.24
CA LEU A 11 8.80 -15.24 -25.84
C LEU A 11 9.37 -14.08 -25.01
N VAL A 12 10.37 -13.37 -25.54
CA VAL A 12 10.97 -12.19 -24.90
C VAL A 12 9.93 -11.09 -24.74
N THR A 13 9.11 -10.82 -25.76
CA THR A 13 8.03 -9.83 -25.68
C THR A 13 6.97 -10.24 -24.66
N ALA A 14 6.59 -11.52 -24.61
CA ALA A 14 5.61 -12.02 -23.63
C ALA A 14 6.13 -11.89 -22.18
N VAL A 15 7.40 -12.22 -21.93
CA VAL A 15 8.02 -12.07 -20.61
C VAL A 15 8.17 -10.59 -20.24
N ALA A 16 8.55 -9.74 -21.20
CA ALA A 16 8.68 -8.30 -20.99
C ALA A 16 7.33 -7.62 -20.65
N LEU A 17 6.23 -8.11 -21.24
CA LEU A 17 4.88 -7.59 -21.01
C LEU A 17 4.20 -8.17 -19.76
N ALA A 18 4.66 -9.31 -19.24
CA ALA A 18 4.06 -9.95 -18.07
C ALA A 18 4.11 -9.05 -16.82
N ALA A 19 5.22 -8.35 -16.59
CA ALA A 19 5.38 -7.45 -15.46
C ALA A 19 4.41 -6.24 -15.49
N PRO A 20 4.31 -5.44 -16.58
CA PRO A 20 3.37 -4.32 -16.63
C PRO A 20 1.90 -4.78 -16.61
N VAL A 21 1.56 -5.93 -17.20
CA VAL A 21 0.19 -6.48 -17.13
C VAL A 21 -0.17 -6.90 -15.70
N ALA A 22 0.75 -7.53 -14.97
CA ALA A 22 0.53 -7.89 -13.57
C ALA A 22 0.34 -6.66 -12.68
N VAL A 23 1.17 -5.62 -12.85
CA VAL A 23 1.04 -4.35 -12.13
C VAL A 23 -0.31 -3.69 -12.43
N ALA A 24 -0.70 -3.58 -13.71
CA ALA A 24 -1.99 -3.02 -14.11
C ALA A 24 -3.17 -3.81 -13.53
N GLY A 25 -3.07 -5.14 -13.50
CA GLY A 25 -4.08 -6.02 -12.89
C GLY A 25 -4.30 -5.75 -11.40
N VAL A 26 -3.23 -5.53 -10.63
CA VAL A 26 -3.33 -5.20 -9.20
C VAL A 26 -4.03 -3.86 -8.98
N HIS A 27 -3.71 -2.83 -9.76
CA HIS A 27 -4.37 -1.52 -9.65
C HIS A 27 -5.87 -1.56 -9.99
N LEU A 28 -6.31 -2.45 -10.86
CA LEU A 28 -7.73 -2.59 -11.20
C LEU A 28 -8.54 -3.29 -10.10
N THR A 29 -7.93 -4.26 -9.41
CA THR A 29 -8.58 -5.04 -8.34
C THR A 29 -8.50 -4.39 -6.97
N HIS A 30 -7.52 -3.50 -6.76
CA HIS A 30 -7.29 -2.78 -5.51
C HIS A 30 -7.50 -1.28 -5.73
N ARG A 31 -8.76 -0.87 -5.81
CA ARG A 31 -9.13 0.53 -6.02
C ARG A 31 -9.00 1.34 -4.73
N ARG A 32 -8.72 2.63 -4.90
CA ARG A 32 -8.82 3.64 -3.84
C ARG A 32 -10.25 3.71 -3.32
N ASP A 33 -10.40 3.74 -2.00
CA ASP A 33 -11.65 3.84 -1.27
C ASP A 33 -11.52 4.88 -0.14
N GLU A 34 -11.95 6.12 -0.41
CA GLU A 34 -11.87 7.23 0.55
C GLU A 34 -12.90 7.08 1.68
N ASP A 35 -14.08 6.55 1.36
CA ASP A 35 -15.14 6.35 2.35
C ASP A 35 -14.76 5.24 3.32
N GLY A 36 -14.24 4.12 2.81
CA GLY A 36 -13.71 3.03 3.64
C GLY A 36 -12.54 3.48 4.52
N TYR A 37 -11.68 4.36 4.00
CA TYR A 37 -10.60 4.97 4.78
C TYR A 37 -11.12 5.81 5.95
N LEU A 38 -12.07 6.72 5.71
CA LEU A 38 -12.63 7.57 6.76
C LEU A 38 -13.44 6.75 7.78
N ALA A 39 -14.16 5.72 7.33
CA ALA A 39 -14.86 4.78 8.20
C ALA A 39 -13.87 4.00 9.09
N TYR A 40 -12.76 3.52 8.52
CA TYR A 40 -11.69 2.86 9.27
C TYR A 40 -11.11 3.78 10.36
N LEU A 41 -10.85 5.06 10.04
CA LEU A 41 -10.35 6.01 11.05
C LEU A 41 -11.38 6.37 12.10
N LYS A 42 -12.67 6.38 11.74
CA LYS A 42 -13.75 6.58 12.70
C LYS A 42 -13.76 5.44 13.72
N GLU A 43 -13.61 4.21 13.26
CA GLU A 43 -13.74 3.02 14.10
C GLU A 43 -12.45 2.73 14.89
N TYR A 44 -11.30 2.79 14.23
CA TYR A 44 -10.03 2.30 14.77
C TYR A 44 -9.00 3.40 15.00
N GLY A 45 -9.38 4.67 14.84
CA GLY A 45 -8.45 5.80 14.96
C GLY A 45 -7.81 5.98 16.34
N ASP A 46 -8.35 5.33 17.38
CA ASP A 46 -7.78 5.30 18.73
C ASP A 46 -7.27 3.87 19.07
N PRO A 47 -5.95 3.61 19.09
CA PRO A 47 -5.42 2.30 19.45
C PRO A 47 -5.69 1.86 20.89
N HIS A 48 -6.11 2.79 21.76
CA HIS A 48 -6.25 2.57 23.19
C HIS A 48 -7.72 2.45 23.63
N SER A 49 -8.65 2.48 22.69
CA SER A 49 -10.08 2.47 22.93
C SER A 49 -10.79 1.61 21.89
N ASP A 50 -11.74 0.79 22.35
CA ASP A 50 -12.66 0.08 21.45
C ASP A 50 -13.83 0.97 21.00
N ALA A 51 -13.94 2.19 21.53
CA ALA A 51 -14.97 3.14 21.14
C ALA A 51 -14.54 3.94 19.89
N PRO A 52 -15.44 4.20 18.93
CA PRO A 52 -15.14 5.02 17.76
C PRO A 52 -14.68 6.43 18.15
N VAL A 53 -13.77 6.99 17.35
CA VAL A 53 -13.29 8.36 17.51
C VAL A 53 -14.48 9.32 17.46
N PRO A 54 -14.77 10.11 18.52
CA PRO A 54 -16.02 10.87 18.60
C PRO A 54 -16.18 11.88 17.47
N VAL A 55 -15.11 12.57 17.11
CA VAL A 55 -15.07 13.57 16.04
C VAL A 55 -13.78 13.38 15.26
N LEU A 56 -13.91 13.15 13.95
CA LEU A 56 -12.76 13.13 13.07
C LEU A 56 -12.35 14.57 12.71
N PRO A 57 -11.05 14.83 12.52
CA PRO A 57 -10.58 16.05 11.85
C PRO A 57 -11.20 16.23 10.46
N PRO A 58 -11.04 17.42 9.83
CA PRO A 58 -11.47 17.63 8.47
C PRO A 58 -10.96 16.53 7.53
N ALA A 59 -11.87 15.95 6.72
CA ALA A 59 -11.53 14.85 5.83
C ALA A 59 -10.36 15.19 4.89
N ALA A 60 -10.25 16.44 4.44
CA ALA A 60 -9.15 16.91 3.60
C ALA A 60 -7.78 16.77 4.27
N ASP A 61 -7.68 16.96 5.59
CA ASP A 61 -6.41 16.80 6.32
C ASP A 61 -6.06 15.33 6.49
N LEU A 62 -7.05 14.48 6.78
CA LEU A 62 -6.87 13.03 6.88
C LEU A 62 -6.44 12.44 5.53
N LEU A 63 -7.14 12.79 4.45
CA LEU A 63 -6.81 12.36 3.09
C LEU A 63 -5.42 12.84 2.68
N ALA A 64 -5.04 14.09 2.99
CA ALA A 64 -3.71 14.58 2.65
C ALA A 64 -2.59 13.86 3.41
N GLU A 65 -2.78 13.51 4.68
CA GLU A 65 -1.81 12.69 5.42
C GLU A 65 -1.75 11.24 4.92
N GLY A 66 -2.91 10.67 4.57
CA GLY A 66 -2.98 9.35 3.94
C GLY A 66 -2.31 9.31 2.57
N ASP A 67 -2.53 10.34 1.75
CA ASP A 67 -1.90 10.47 0.42
C ASP A 67 -0.38 10.62 0.54
N ALA A 68 0.12 11.37 1.53
CA ALA A 68 1.56 11.45 1.80
C ALA A 68 2.15 10.08 2.17
N ALA A 69 1.42 9.26 2.93
CA ALA A 69 1.82 7.89 3.25
C ALA A 69 1.82 6.99 2.01
N CYS A 70 0.85 7.18 1.11
CA CYS A 70 0.76 6.46 -0.16
C CYS A 70 1.86 6.85 -1.15
N ASP A 71 2.20 8.13 -1.25
CA ASP A 71 3.30 8.63 -2.09
C ASP A 71 4.64 8.06 -1.61
N TRP A 72 4.88 8.06 -0.30
CA TRP A 72 6.08 7.43 0.26
C TRP A 72 6.13 5.92 -0.05
N MET A 73 5.00 5.21 0.05
CA MET A 73 4.91 3.79 -0.33
C MET A 73 5.24 3.58 -1.81
N ARG A 74 4.78 4.48 -2.68
CA ARG A 74 5.04 4.42 -4.12
C ARG A 74 6.52 4.53 -4.45
N GLU A 75 7.26 5.35 -3.71
CA GLU A 75 8.71 5.52 -3.81
C GLU A 75 9.50 4.30 -3.27
N GLN A 76 8.86 3.41 -2.51
CA GLN A 76 9.54 2.23 -2.00
C GLN A 76 9.77 1.19 -3.12
N PRO A 77 10.94 0.52 -3.11
CA PRO A 77 11.22 -0.53 -4.09
C PRO A 77 10.22 -1.68 -3.99
N TYR A 78 9.75 -2.19 -5.15
CA TYR A 78 8.92 -3.39 -5.19
C TYR A 78 9.56 -4.58 -4.45
N ALA A 79 8.73 -5.32 -3.72
CA ALA A 79 9.17 -6.44 -2.88
C ALA A 79 8.66 -7.81 -3.36
N LEU A 80 7.99 -7.86 -4.52
CA LEU A 80 7.37 -9.06 -5.10
C LEU A 80 8.23 -10.35 -5.00
N TRP A 81 9.56 -10.23 -5.15
CA TRP A 81 10.53 -11.34 -5.06
C TRP A 81 11.56 -11.19 -3.94
N ARG A 82 11.40 -10.20 -3.06
CA ARG A 82 12.39 -9.86 -2.01
C ARG A 82 11.89 -10.32 -0.66
N THR A 83 12.46 -11.40 -0.14
CA THR A 83 12.02 -12.04 1.11
C THR A 83 12.75 -11.55 2.35
N ALA A 84 13.77 -10.69 2.21
CA ALA A 84 14.55 -10.20 3.35
C ALA A 84 13.65 -9.39 4.32
N PRO A 85 13.84 -9.49 5.66
CA PRO A 85 12.97 -8.88 6.67
C PRO A 85 12.74 -7.37 6.49
N ARG A 86 13.74 -6.65 5.97
CA ARG A 86 13.64 -5.20 5.70
C ARG A 86 12.54 -4.81 4.70
N TYR A 87 12.04 -5.76 3.91
CA TYR A 87 10.96 -5.57 2.94
C TYR A 87 9.60 -6.01 3.47
N HIS A 88 9.53 -6.54 4.70
CA HIS A 88 8.27 -6.97 5.31
C HIS A 88 7.47 -5.74 5.78
N PHE A 89 6.15 -5.89 5.87
CA PHE A 89 5.23 -4.81 6.24
C PHE A 89 5.69 -4.03 7.47
N ILE A 90 5.92 -4.71 8.57
CA ILE A 90 6.26 -4.09 9.85
C ILE A 90 7.51 -3.21 9.70
N ALA A 91 8.54 -3.69 9.01
CA ALA A 91 9.76 -2.91 8.79
C ALA A 91 9.56 -1.71 7.86
N VAL A 92 8.66 -1.80 6.88
CA VAL A 92 8.29 -0.67 6.00
C VAL A 92 7.48 0.36 6.77
N TYR A 93 6.51 -0.10 7.56
CA TYR A 93 5.66 0.68 8.44
C TYR A 93 6.47 1.47 9.47
N GLU A 94 7.35 0.80 10.22
CA GLU A 94 8.23 1.43 11.21
C GLU A 94 9.13 2.52 10.60
N ARG A 95 9.68 2.31 9.39
CA ARG A 95 10.48 3.34 8.71
C ARG A 95 9.67 4.58 8.37
N TYR A 96 8.42 4.41 7.94
CA TYR A 96 7.56 5.57 7.68
C TYR A 96 7.23 6.31 8.99
N LEU A 97 6.90 5.58 10.05
CA LEU A 97 6.64 6.18 11.36
C LEU A 97 7.86 6.92 11.92
N GLN A 98 9.06 6.36 11.79
CA GLN A 98 10.30 7.03 12.17
C GLN A 98 10.54 8.32 11.35
N ARG A 99 10.12 8.34 10.08
CA ARG A 99 10.22 9.53 9.22
C ARG A 99 9.27 10.63 9.69
N VAL A 100 8.09 10.29 10.21
CA VAL A 100 7.06 11.27 10.60
C VAL A 100 7.01 11.55 12.10
N SER A 101 7.75 10.83 12.94
CA SER A 101 7.74 10.95 14.41
C SER A 101 8.12 12.35 14.93
N GLY A 102 8.85 13.13 14.13
CA GLY A 102 9.27 14.49 14.48
C GLY A 102 8.30 15.60 14.04
N ARG A 103 7.19 15.28 13.36
CA ARG A 103 6.20 16.26 12.92
C ARG A 103 4.82 15.96 13.51
N PRO A 104 4.13 16.94 14.11
CA PRO A 104 2.73 16.75 14.44
C PRO A 104 1.90 16.59 13.15
N PRO A 105 0.86 15.76 13.12
CA PRO A 105 -0.09 15.75 12.02
C PRO A 105 -0.87 17.07 11.98
N ARG A 106 -1.54 17.34 10.86
CA ARG A 106 -2.23 18.64 10.63
C ARG A 106 -3.29 18.99 11.66
N TRP A 107 -3.87 17.99 12.32
CA TRP A 107 -4.86 18.16 13.39
C TRP A 107 -4.24 18.19 14.80
N GLY A 108 -2.92 18.30 14.92
CA GLY A 108 -2.22 18.40 16.20
C GLY A 108 -2.03 17.04 16.89
N THR A 109 -2.09 17.01 18.23
CA THR A 109 -1.92 15.77 19.02
C THR A 109 -3.23 15.01 19.26
N GLY A 110 -4.29 15.37 18.53
CA GLY A 110 -5.60 14.72 18.64
C GLY A 110 -5.68 13.40 17.87
N LEU A 111 -6.79 12.69 18.06
CA LEU A 111 -7.14 11.53 17.26
C LEU A 111 -7.54 11.93 15.83
N PRO A 112 -7.44 11.02 14.83
CA PRO A 112 -6.89 9.66 14.93
C PRO A 112 -5.37 9.64 15.08
N ASP A 113 -4.85 8.59 15.71
CA ASP A 113 -3.43 8.35 15.86
C ASP A 113 -2.76 8.16 14.48
N ILE A 114 -1.55 8.69 14.31
CA ILE A 114 -0.83 8.67 13.03
C ILE A 114 -0.57 7.24 12.55
N ASN A 115 -0.41 6.28 13.46
CA ASN A 115 -0.28 4.87 13.14
C ASN A 115 -1.52 4.38 12.38
N MET A 116 -2.70 4.72 12.88
CA MET A 116 -3.97 4.31 12.29
C MET A 116 -4.23 5.00 10.95
N VAL A 117 -3.82 6.27 10.82
CA VAL A 117 -3.84 7.00 9.56
C VAL A 117 -3.01 6.29 8.48
N VAL A 118 -1.80 5.85 8.82
CA VAL A 118 -0.90 5.15 7.89
C VAL A 118 -1.43 3.76 7.54
N ALA A 119 -1.86 2.99 8.53
CA ALA A 119 -2.41 1.66 8.32
C ALA A 119 -3.66 1.72 7.42
N GLY A 120 -4.58 2.65 7.71
CA GLY A 120 -5.77 2.87 6.90
C GLY A 120 -5.44 3.33 5.47
N ALA A 121 -4.47 4.22 5.30
CA ALA A 121 -4.11 4.71 3.97
C ALA A 121 -3.59 3.58 3.07
N TRP A 122 -2.74 2.70 3.59
CA TRP A 122 -2.21 1.57 2.82
C TRP A 122 -3.27 0.49 2.56
N ALA A 123 -4.26 0.34 3.44
CA ALA A 123 -5.36 -0.60 3.25
C ALA A 123 -6.45 -0.10 2.28
N TYR A 124 -6.73 1.21 2.26
CA TYR A 124 -7.90 1.75 1.55
C TYR A 124 -7.55 2.78 0.47
N LEU A 125 -6.55 3.64 0.67
CA LEU A 125 -6.23 4.72 -0.28
C LEU A 125 -5.28 4.27 -1.40
N CYS A 126 -4.32 3.40 -1.09
CA CYS A 126 -3.36 2.86 -2.06
C CYS A 126 -3.11 1.34 -1.90
N PRO A 127 -4.17 0.50 -1.85
CA PRO A 127 -4.04 -0.94 -1.60
C PRO A 127 -3.23 -1.66 -2.69
N ALA A 128 -3.26 -1.16 -3.93
CA ALA A 128 -2.44 -1.70 -5.00
C ALA A 128 -0.94 -1.46 -4.77
N ASP A 129 -0.59 -0.23 -4.39
CA ASP A 129 0.80 0.10 -4.13
C ASP A 129 1.32 -0.71 -2.95
N TRP A 130 0.50 -0.83 -1.91
CA TRP A 130 0.74 -1.67 -0.75
C TRP A 130 1.02 -3.13 -1.12
N GLU A 131 0.12 -3.74 -1.89
CA GLU A 131 0.22 -5.14 -2.32
C GLU A 131 1.50 -5.42 -3.12
N LEU A 132 1.91 -4.51 -4.00
CA LEU A 132 3.14 -4.65 -4.80
C LEU A 132 4.44 -4.56 -3.98
N ARG A 133 4.38 -4.00 -2.75
CA ARG A 133 5.52 -3.90 -1.82
C ARG A 133 5.45 -4.93 -0.69
N GLN A 134 4.50 -5.84 -0.73
CA GLN A 134 4.49 -7.02 0.14
C GLN A 134 5.39 -8.14 -0.43
N PRO A 135 6.20 -8.81 0.40
CA PRO A 135 6.86 -10.05 0.01
C PRO A 135 5.82 -11.13 -0.26
N ARG A 136 5.61 -11.52 -1.52
CA ARG A 136 4.75 -12.65 -1.85
C ARG A 136 5.46 -13.94 -1.44
N ARG A 137 4.82 -14.78 -0.61
CA ARG A 137 5.30 -16.17 -0.38
C ARG A 137 5.35 -16.99 -1.68
N ARG A 138 4.53 -16.64 -2.68
CA ARG A 138 4.50 -17.21 -4.03
C ARG A 138 4.05 -16.15 -5.05
N PRO A 139 4.95 -15.60 -5.89
CA PRO A 139 4.60 -14.50 -6.80
C PRO A 139 3.67 -14.90 -7.96
N PHE A 140 3.37 -16.20 -8.17
CA PHE A 140 2.57 -16.71 -9.30
C PHE A 140 1.61 -17.86 -8.96
N ALA A 141 1.24 -18.07 -7.69
CA ALA A 141 0.32 -19.17 -7.37
C ALA A 141 -1.12 -18.83 -7.81
N PRO A 142 -1.78 -19.68 -8.63
CA PRO A 142 -3.22 -19.56 -8.85
C PRO A 142 -3.99 -19.83 -7.54
N GLU A 143 -5.24 -19.35 -7.48
CA GLU A 143 -6.12 -19.57 -6.33
C GLU A 143 -6.22 -21.06 -5.97
N PRO A 144 -6.32 -21.39 -4.67
CA PRO A 144 -6.53 -22.78 -4.26
C PRO A 144 -7.91 -23.26 -4.72
N ASP A 145 -7.94 -24.50 -5.21
CA ASP A 145 -9.12 -25.21 -5.73
C ASP A 145 -10.34 -25.15 -4.79
#